data_AF-A0AAV0LQV3-F1
#
_entry.id   AF-A0AAV0LQV3-F1
#
_cell.length_a   1.000
_cell.length_b   1.000
_cell.length_c   1.000
_cell.angle_alpha   90.00
_cell.angle_beta   90.00
_cell.angle_gamma   90.00
#
_symmetry.space_group_name_H-M   'P 1'
#
loop_
_entity.id
_entity.type
_entity.pdbx_description
1 polymer ?
#
loop_
_entity_poly.entity_id
_entity_poly.type
_entity_poly.pdbx_seq_one_letter_code
_entity_poly.pdbx_strand_id
1 'polypeptide(L)' 'MDVSRMRNVACYMSHSTTPNVMVQFVLYDHNNLMFPHLMIFATENIPPLREISLDYGVADEVTGKLAICN' A
#
# COMPACT_ATOMS: atom_id res chain seq x y z
N MET A 1 -0.76 -8.40 7.02
CA MET A 1 0.69 -8.66 7.14
C MET A 1 1.12 -8.25 8.53
N ASP A 2 1.63 -9.16 9.35
CA ASP A 2 2.16 -8.81 10.68
C ASP A 2 3.63 -8.41 10.54
N VAL A 3 3.94 -7.18 10.93
CA VAL A 3 5.30 -6.61 10.89
C VAL A 3 5.94 -6.58 12.28
N SER A 4 5.30 -7.07 13.33
CA SER A 4 5.78 -6.93 14.72
C SER A 4 7.13 -7.61 14.99
N ARG A 5 7.42 -8.72 14.30
CA ARG A 5 8.63 -9.54 14.51
C ARG A 5 9.66 -9.43 13.40
N MET A 6 9.22 -9.18 12.17
CA MET A 6 10.05 -9.06 10.97
C MET A 6 9.48 -7.93 10.11
N ARG A 7 10.32 -6.98 9.72
CA ARG A 7 9.89 -5.76 9.02
C ARG A 7 10.91 -5.32 7.99
N ASN A 8 10.41 -4.69 6.94
CA ASN A 8 11.19 -3.95 5.95
C ASN A 8 10.90 -2.44 6.10
N VAL A 9 11.43 -1.63 5.20
CA VAL A 9 11.26 -0.16 5.22
C VAL A 9 9.79 0.26 5.06
N ALA A 10 8.97 -0.53 4.37
CA ALA A 10 7.57 -0.18 4.09
C ALA A 10 6.73 0.00 5.35
N CYS A 11 7.06 -0.66 6.48
CA CYS A 11 6.29 -0.52 7.71
C CYS A 11 6.43 0.84 8.40
N TYR A 12 7.36 1.69 7.94
CA TYR A 12 7.58 3.04 8.48
C TYR A 12 6.93 4.13 7.64
N MET A 13 6.37 3.78 6.47
CA MET A 13 5.63 4.75 5.66
C MET A 13 4.32 5.09 6.35
N SER A 14 4.01 6.39 6.45
CA SER A 14 2.88 6.90 7.19
C SER A 14 1.60 6.93 6.33
N HIS A 15 0.45 7.08 7.01
CA HIS A 15 -0.81 7.35 6.34
C HIS A 15 -0.92 8.81 5.90
N SER A 16 -1.44 9.04 4.70
CA SER A 16 -1.89 10.36 4.24
C SER A 16 -3.21 10.22 3.47
N THR A 17 -4.10 11.21 3.62
CA THR A 17 -5.30 11.36 2.76
C THR A 17 -4.96 11.84 1.34
N THR A 18 -3.72 12.30 1.15
CA THR A 18 -3.14 12.67 -0.16
C THR A 18 -1.82 11.91 -0.32
N PRO A 19 -1.87 10.58 -0.56
CA PRO A 19 -0.69 9.75 -0.67
C PRO A 19 0.07 10.02 -1.98
N ASN A 20 1.38 9.76 -1.97
CA ASN A 20 2.24 9.87 -3.16
C ASN A 20 2.77 8.50 -3.66
N VAL A 21 2.44 7.44 -2.94
CA VAL A 21 2.65 6.06 -3.36
C VAL A 21 1.40 5.22 -3.20
N MET A 22 1.31 4.14 -3.98
CA MET A 22 0.24 3.15 -3.92
C MET A 22 0.81 1.74 -3.75
N VAL A 23 -0.04 0.83 -3.25
CA VAL A 23 0.28 -0.59 -3.11
C VAL A 23 -0.30 -1.36 -4.30
N GLN A 24 0.53 -2.17 -4.95
CA GLN A 24 0.16 -3.03 -6.06
C GLN A 24 0.44 -4.49 -5.72
N PHE A 25 -0.52 -5.37 -6.01
CA PHE A 25 -0.32 -6.81 -5.93
C PHE A 25 0.43 -7.31 -7.16
N VAL A 26 1.54 -8.02 -6.93
CA VAL A 26 2.40 -8.58 -7.97
C VAL A 26 2.65 -10.06 -7.71
N LEU A 27 2.58 -10.87 -8.76
CA LEU A 27 2.93 -12.28 -8.75
C LEU A 27 4.15 -12.46 -9.66
N TYR A 28 5.22 -13.09 -9.15
CA TYR A 28 6.42 -13.33 -9.96
C TYR A 28 7.07 -14.69 -9.70
N ASP A 29 7.02 -15.19 -8.47
CA ASP A 29 7.58 -16.47 -8.03
C ASP A 29 6.55 -17.60 -7.97
N HIS A 30 5.27 -17.27 -7.77
CA HIS A 30 4.16 -18.21 -7.76
C HIS A 30 2.87 -17.59 -8.33
N ASN A 31 1.97 -18.41 -8.86
CA ASN A 31 0.66 -17.98 -9.38
C ASN A 31 -0.49 -18.05 -8.35
N ASN A 32 -0.17 -18.08 -7.04
CA ASN A 32 -1.19 -18.09 -6.01
C ASN A 32 -1.74 -16.67 -5.73
N LEU A 33 -2.94 -16.40 -6.23
CA LEU A 33 -3.63 -15.11 -6.08
C LEU A 33 -3.97 -14.75 -4.63
N MET A 34 -3.96 -15.72 -3.70
CA MET A 34 -4.25 -15.46 -2.28
C MET A 34 -3.05 -14.91 -1.51
N PHE A 35 -1.84 -15.00 -2.07
CA PHE A 35 -0.61 -14.58 -1.40
C PHE A 35 0.28 -13.69 -2.28
N PRO A 36 -0.25 -12.62 -2.92
CA PRO A 36 0.57 -11.79 -3.78
C PRO A 36 1.66 -11.03 -3.01
N HIS A 37 2.72 -10.65 -3.71
CA HIS A 37 3.70 -9.70 -3.19
C HIS A 37 3.10 -8.29 -3.19
N LEU A 38 3.22 -7.60 -2.06
CA LEU A 38 2.84 -6.19 -1.95
C LEU A 38 4.03 -5.32 -2.37
N MET A 39 3.91 -4.67 -3.53
CA MET A 39 4.92 -3.75 -4.05
C MET A 39 4.43 -2.31 -4.03
N ILE A 40 5.33 -1.37 -3.78
CA ILE A 40 5.01 0.05 -3.63
C ILE A 40 5.48 0.81 -4.86
N PHE A 41 4.57 1.57 -5.47
CA PHE A 41 4.83 2.35 -6.68
C PHE A 41 4.50 3.82 -6.44
N ALA A 42 5.31 4.72 -7.01
CA ALA A 42 5.04 6.15 -7.00
C ALA A 42 3.86 6.48 -7.92
N THR A 43 2.91 7.27 -7.43
CA THR A 43 1.77 7.78 -8.21
C THR A 43 2.07 9.15 -8.83
N GLU A 44 3.10 9.82 -8.34
CA GLU A 44 3.57 11.12 -8.81
C GLU A 44 5.11 11.18 -8.81
N ASN A 45 5.67 12.22 -9.43
CA ASN A 45 7.10 12.50 -9.32
C ASN A 45 7.41 13.07 -7.93
N ILE A 46 8.06 12.28 -7.08
CA ILE A 46 8.35 12.65 -5.69
C ILE A 46 9.66 13.45 -5.64
N PRO A 47 9.64 14.72 -5.19
CA PRO A 47 10.86 15.50 -4.99
C PRO A 47 11.76 14.87 -3.92
N PRO A 48 13.09 15.09 -3.96
CA PRO A 48 13.99 14.64 -2.91
C PRO A 48 13.54 15.11 -1.53
N LEU A 49 13.73 14.26 -0.51
CA LEU A 49 13.40 14.54 0.90
C LEU A 49 11.90 14.71 1.21
N ARG A 50 11.00 14.56 0.24
CA ARG A 50 9.57 14.47 0.53
C ARG A 50 9.24 13.12 1.18
N GLU A 51 8.45 13.17 2.24
CA GLU A 51 7.96 11.97 2.91
C GLU A 51 7.16 11.09 1.96
N ILE A 52 7.40 9.77 2.03
CA ILE A 52 6.63 8.77 1.30
C ILE A 52 5.43 8.35 2.17
N SER A 53 4.22 8.48 1.64
CA SER A 53 2.99 8.19 2.37
C SER A 53 2.01 7.39 1.52
N LEU A 54 1.30 6.46 2.18
CA LEU A 54 0.30 5.60 1.55
C LEU A 54 -1.09 5.85 2.14
N ASP A 55 -2.12 5.53 1.36
CA ASP A 55 -3.46 5.40 1.90
C ASP A 55 -3.59 4.04 2.58
N TYR A 56 -3.93 4.03 3.87
CA TYR A 56 -4.12 2.80 4.64
C TYR A 56 -5.45 2.14 4.29
N GLY A 57 -6.32 2.82 3.53
CA GLY A 57 -7.64 2.33 3.21
C GLY A 57 -8.51 2.20 4.46
N VAL A 58 -8.25 3.02 5.49
CA VAL A 58 -9.18 3.15 6.61
C VAL A 58 -10.47 3.65 5.98
N ALA A 59 -11.52 2.83 6.04
CA ALA A 59 -12.84 3.25 5.67
C ALA A 59 -13.21 4.42 6.57
N ASP A 60 -12.97 5.63 6.10
CA ASP A 60 -13.74 6.77 6.56
C ASP A 60 -15.19 6.34 6.34
N GLU A 61 -16.03 6.39 7.40
CA GLU A 61 -17.42 5.91 7.35
C GLU A 61 -18.24 6.53 6.19
N VAL A 62 -17.69 7.55 5.53
CA VAL A 62 -18.22 8.27 4.36
C VAL A 62 -17.84 7.67 3.00
N THR A 63 -16.76 6.90 2.85
CA THR A 63 -16.35 6.34 1.55
C THR A 63 -16.78 4.89 1.39
N GLY A 64 -17.98 4.72 0.85
CA GLY A 64 -18.64 3.44 0.65
C GLY A 64 -17.74 2.38 -0.01
N LYS A 65 -17.67 1.23 0.68
CA LYS A 65 -17.53 -0.13 0.12
C LYS A 65 -16.70 -0.20 -1.17
N LEU A 66 -15.38 -0.30 -1.03
CA LEU A 66 -14.49 -0.69 -2.12
C LEU A 66 -15.07 -1.94 -2.81
N ALA A 67 -15.43 -1.79 -4.08
CA ALA A 67 -16.04 -2.81 -4.92
C ALA A 67 -15.02 -3.87 -5.37
N ILE A 68 -14.23 -4.40 -4.43
CA ILE A 68 -13.38 -5.57 -4.63
C ILE A 68 -14.06 -6.80 -4.03
N CYS A 69 -15.34 -6.96 -4.36
CA CYS A 69 -16.07 -8.22 -4.26
C CYS A 69 -16.93 -8.35 -5.53
N ASN A 70 -16.34 -8.86 -6.60
CA ASN A 70 -17.07 -9.64 -7.59
C ASN A 70 -16.16 -10.74 -8.13
#